data_AF-D2ECD2-F1
#
_entry.id   AF-D2ECD2-F1
#
_cell.length_a   1.000
_cell.length_b   1.000
_cell.length_c   1.000
_cell.angle_alpha   90.00
_cell.angle_beta   90.00
_cell.angle_gamma   90.00
#
_symmetry.space_group_name_H-M   'P 1'
#
loop_
_entity.id
_entity.type
_entity.pdbx_description
1 polymer ?
#
loop_
_entity_poly.entity_id
_entity_poly.type
_entity_poly.pdbx_seq_one_letter_code
_entity_poly.pdbx_strand_id
1 'polypeptide(L)'
;ARHAKQLLEKGVKSIKVGAEDLFGQYLAEDMVNTQTGEIYAEAGDEISEKTLEALIEEGYDEIPVLAIDHVTTGAYMRNTLAVDKNEAREDALFDIYRVMRPGEPPTLDTAEAMFHSLFFDSE
;
A
#
# COMPACT_ATOMS: atom_id res chain seq x y z
N ALA A 1 -7.28 16.08 23.90
CA ALA A 1 -7.01 17.43 23.33
C ALA A 1 -5.91 18.20 24.08
N ARG A 2 -6.04 18.49 25.39
CA ARG A 2 -5.07 19.34 26.14
C ARG A 2 -3.63 18.81 26.14
N HIS A 3 -3.42 17.52 26.40
CA HIS A 3 -2.07 16.93 26.47
C HIS A 3 -1.36 16.89 25.10
N ALA A 4 -2.08 16.55 24.02
CA ALA A 4 -1.54 16.58 22.66
C ALA A 4 -1.05 17.99 22.26
N LYS A 5 -1.81 19.03 22.62
CA LYS A 5 -1.42 20.43 22.37
C LYS A 5 -0.14 20.81 23.13
N GLN A 6 0.01 20.35 24.37
CA GLN A 6 1.22 20.59 25.16
C GLN A 6 2.45 19.88 24.57
N LEU A 7 2.30 18.69 23.99
CA LEU A 7 3.38 17.99 23.31
C LEU A 7 3.81 18.74 22.05
N LEU A 8 2.85 19.25 21.28
CA LEU A 8 3.09 20.08 20.10
C LEU A 8 3.83 21.38 20.46
N GLU A 9 3.37 22.09 21.49
CA GLU A 9 4.00 23.33 21.98
C GLU A 9 5.43 23.11 22.48
N LYS A 10 5.72 21.92 23.01
CA LYS A 10 7.07 21.52 23.43
C LYS A 10 7.94 20.98 22.29
N GLY A 11 7.42 20.92 21.06
CA GLY A 11 8.15 20.49 19.87
C GLY A 11 8.51 19.00 19.86
N VAL A 12 7.72 18.16 20.53
CA VAL A 12 7.97 16.71 20.57
C VAL A 12 7.76 16.11 19.17
N LYS A 13 8.81 15.46 18.63
CA LYS A 13 8.79 14.83 17.30
C LYS A 13 8.72 13.30 17.35
N SER A 14 9.19 12.70 18.42
CA SER A 14 9.20 11.26 18.61
C SER A 14 8.75 10.90 20.02
N ILE A 15 8.11 9.74 20.13
CA ILE A 15 7.72 9.12 21.37
C ILE A 15 8.27 7.71 21.39
N LYS A 16 8.71 7.25 22.56
CA LYS A 16 9.10 5.86 22.73
C LYS A 16 7.84 5.03 22.90
N VAL A 17 7.69 4.02 22.06
CA VAL A 17 6.60 3.04 22.07
C VAL A 17 7.19 1.63 22.23
N GLY A 18 6.33 0.66 22.55
CA GLY A 18 6.70 -0.75 22.54
C GLY A 18 6.72 -1.30 21.10
N ALA A 19 7.32 -2.47 20.91
CA ALA A 19 7.27 -3.16 19.62
C ALA A 19 5.83 -3.61 19.31
N GLU A 20 5.10 -3.98 20.36
CA GLU A 20 3.69 -4.38 20.31
C GLU A 20 2.76 -3.29 19.76
N ASP A 21 3.13 -2.02 19.89
CA ASP A 21 2.36 -0.89 19.37
C ASP A 21 2.44 -0.79 17.83
N LEU A 22 3.41 -1.48 17.21
CA LEU A 22 3.55 -1.56 15.75
C LEU A 22 2.73 -2.72 15.15
N PHE A 23 2.32 -3.70 15.96
CA PHE A 23 1.60 -4.86 15.44
C PHE A 23 0.21 -4.45 14.94
N GLY A 24 -0.18 -4.98 13.78
CA GLY A 24 -1.44 -4.63 13.12
C GLY A 24 -1.39 -3.32 12.32
N GLN A 25 -0.27 -2.60 12.35
CA GLN A 25 0.00 -1.53 11.38
C GLN A 25 0.38 -2.16 10.03
N TYR A 26 0.26 -1.38 8.96
CA TYR A 26 0.56 -1.85 7.60
C TYR A 26 1.72 -1.08 7.00
N LEU A 27 2.64 -1.77 6.33
CA LEU A 27 3.75 -1.16 5.62
C LEU A 27 3.25 -0.30 4.45
N ALA A 28 3.88 0.85 4.24
CA ALA A 28 3.51 1.76 3.15
C ALA A 28 4.30 1.50 1.86
N GLU A 29 5.44 0.83 1.96
CA GLU A 29 6.39 0.58 0.87
C GLU A 29 6.95 -0.84 0.97
N ASP A 30 7.50 -1.35 -0.13
CA ASP A 30 8.20 -2.63 -0.14
C ASP A 30 9.49 -2.56 0.67
N MET A 31 9.71 -3.56 1.51
CA MET A 31 10.92 -3.69 2.31
C MET A 31 11.88 -4.62 1.58
N VAL A 32 12.74 -4.06 0.73
CA VAL A 32 13.63 -4.82 -0.17
C VAL A 32 15.11 -4.52 0.09
N ASN A 33 15.92 -5.57 0.12
CA ASN A 33 17.37 -5.41 0.07
C ASN A 33 17.79 -4.95 -1.33
N THR A 34 18.16 -3.68 -1.47
CA THR A 34 18.55 -3.11 -2.77
C THR A 34 19.81 -3.73 -3.38
N GLN A 35 20.59 -4.49 -2.61
CA GLN A 35 21.83 -5.12 -3.09
C GLN A 35 21.58 -6.55 -3.59
N THR A 36 20.72 -7.31 -2.93
CA THR A 36 20.43 -8.72 -3.29
C THR A 36 19.14 -8.86 -4.10
N GLY A 37 18.23 -7.89 -4.02
CA GLY A 37 16.88 -7.96 -4.59
C GLY A 37 15.91 -8.80 -3.74
N GLU A 38 16.30 -9.23 -2.54
CA GLU A 38 15.44 -9.99 -1.63
C GLU A 38 14.34 -9.10 -1.04
N ILE A 39 13.09 -9.54 -1.16
CA ILE A 39 11.91 -8.85 -0.62
C ILE A 39 11.58 -9.47 0.74
N TYR A 40 11.61 -8.66 1.79
CA TYR A 40 11.30 -9.09 3.16
C TYR A 40 9.82 -8.93 3.49
N ALA A 41 9.18 -7.91 2.92
CA ALA A 41 7.74 -7.65 3.03
C ALA A 41 7.29 -6.73 1.89
N GLU A 42 6.03 -6.85 1.47
CA GLU A 42 5.43 -6.04 0.41
C GLU A 42 4.64 -4.86 0.99
N ALA A 43 4.46 -3.81 0.19
CA ALA A 43 3.61 -2.69 0.56
C ALA A 43 2.18 -3.17 0.87
N GLY A 44 1.64 -2.76 2.02
CA GLY A 44 0.32 -3.16 2.51
C GLY A 44 0.32 -4.44 3.36
N ASP A 45 1.46 -5.12 3.52
CA ASP A 45 1.59 -6.21 4.48
C ASP A 45 1.42 -5.71 5.92
N GLU A 46 0.84 -6.58 6.75
CA GLU A 46 0.66 -6.31 8.17
C GLU A 46 1.95 -6.58 8.93
N ILE A 47 2.33 -5.65 9.80
CA ILE A 47 3.49 -5.80 10.68
C ILE A 47 3.14 -6.83 11.76
N SER A 48 3.76 -7.99 11.66
CA SER A 48 3.74 -9.04 12.67
C SER A 48 5.07 -9.08 13.41
N GLU A 49 5.13 -9.77 14.56
CA GLU A 49 6.36 -10.02 15.32
C GLU A 49 7.47 -10.56 14.41
N LYS A 50 7.17 -11.59 13.62
CA LYS A 50 8.11 -12.18 12.66
C LYS A 50 8.63 -11.16 11.63
N THR A 51 7.75 -10.32 11.10
CA THR A 51 8.13 -9.35 10.06
C THR A 51 9.01 -8.26 10.68
N LEU A 52 8.63 -7.76 11.84
CA LEU A 52 9.40 -6.74 12.56
C LEU A 52 10.80 -7.26 12.96
N GLU A 53 10.89 -8.49 13.45
CA GLU A 53 12.18 -9.13 13.78
C GLU A 53 13.07 -9.24 12.54
N ALA A 54 12.54 -9.73 11.41
CA ALA A 54 13.30 -9.85 10.17
C ALA A 54 13.83 -8.49 9.68
N LEU A 55 12.99 -7.44 9.74
CA LEU A 55 13.42 -6.10 9.34
C LEU A 55 14.50 -5.54 10.28
N ILE A 56 14.40 -5.80 11.59
CA ILE A 56 15.43 -5.37 12.54
C ILE A 56 16.76 -6.12 12.29
N GLU A 57 16.71 -7.43 12.03
CA GLU A 57 17.90 -8.24 11.74
C GLU A 57 18.63 -7.76 10.47
N GLU A 58 17.89 -7.29 9.48
CA GLU A 58 18.43 -6.70 8.25
C GLU A 58 18.89 -5.25 8.41
N GLY A 59 18.71 -4.66 9.60
CA GLY A 59 19.23 -3.35 9.94
C GLY A 59 18.33 -2.18 9.55
N TYR A 60 17.02 -2.40 9.39
CA TYR A 60 16.07 -1.31 9.21
C TYR A 60 15.86 -0.54 10.51
N ASP A 61 16.29 0.73 10.53
CA ASP A 61 16.06 1.66 11.66
C ASP A 61 14.73 2.42 11.54
N GLU A 62 14.18 2.51 10.33
CA GLU A 62 12.95 3.23 10.00
C GLU A 62 12.10 2.39 9.06
N ILE A 63 10.79 2.31 9.33
CA ILE A 63 9.81 1.62 8.49
C ILE A 63 8.63 2.57 8.20
N PRO A 64 8.29 2.82 6.93
CA PRO A 64 7.15 3.65 6.59
C PRO A 64 5.85 2.85 6.77
N VAL A 65 4.88 3.43 7.47
CA VAL A 65 3.58 2.79 7.77
C VAL A 65 2.42 3.62 7.26
N LEU A 66 1.34 2.95 6.87
CA LEU A 66 0.09 3.60 6.49
C LEU A 66 -0.56 4.23 7.72
N ALA A 67 -0.96 5.50 7.61
CA ALA A 67 -1.63 6.24 8.68
C ALA A 67 -3.10 5.80 8.85
N ILE A 68 -3.32 4.58 9.33
CA ILE A 68 -4.63 3.98 9.55
C ILE A 68 -4.87 3.91 11.05
N ASP A 69 -5.93 4.56 11.53
CA ASP A 69 -6.27 4.60 12.97
C ASP A 69 -7.56 3.82 13.30
N HIS A 70 -8.26 3.29 12.29
CA HIS A 70 -9.54 2.58 12.40
C HIS A 70 -10.67 3.37 13.10
N VAL A 71 -10.50 4.68 13.29
CA VAL A 71 -11.47 5.58 13.92
C VAL A 71 -11.91 6.65 12.94
N THR A 72 -10.95 7.38 12.37
CA THR A 72 -11.18 8.44 11.39
C THR A 72 -10.68 8.05 10.00
N THR A 73 -9.64 7.22 9.95
CA THR A 73 -8.98 6.75 8.74
C THR A 73 -8.98 5.23 8.75
N GLY A 74 -9.87 4.64 7.94
CA GLY A 74 -9.96 3.19 7.76
C GLY A 74 -9.03 2.67 6.66
N ALA A 75 -8.76 1.36 6.69
CA ALA A 75 -7.90 0.66 5.74
C ALA A 75 -8.54 0.41 4.35
N TYR A 76 -9.36 1.33 3.84
CA TYR A 76 -10.21 1.07 2.66
C TYR A 76 -9.38 0.77 1.41
N MET A 77 -8.47 1.67 1.04
CA MET A 77 -7.61 1.50 -0.15
C MET A 77 -6.74 0.25 -0.02
N ARG A 78 -6.11 0.05 1.15
CA ARG A 78 -5.30 -1.13 1.43
C ARG A 78 -6.10 -2.41 1.26
N ASN A 79 -7.28 -2.49 1.86
CA ASN A 79 -8.12 -3.70 1.79
C ASN A 79 -8.63 -3.95 0.37
N THR A 80 -8.88 -2.90 -0.42
CA THR A 80 -9.22 -3.04 -1.83
C THR A 80 -8.04 -3.57 -2.64
N LEU A 81 -6.84 -3.03 -2.46
CA LEU A 81 -5.63 -3.49 -3.14
C LEU A 81 -5.26 -4.92 -2.74
N ALA A 82 -5.41 -5.29 -1.47
CA ALA A 82 -5.11 -6.63 -0.98
C ALA A 82 -5.96 -7.75 -1.60
N VAL A 83 -7.10 -7.42 -2.21
CA VAL A 83 -7.97 -8.38 -2.93
C VAL A 83 -7.96 -8.16 -4.45
N ASP A 84 -7.27 -7.12 -4.92
CA ASP A 84 -7.04 -6.91 -6.35
C ASP A 84 -6.08 -7.99 -6.85
N LYS A 85 -6.33 -8.48 -8.06
CA LYS A 85 -5.50 -9.50 -8.72
C LYS A 85 -4.61 -8.91 -9.80
N ASN A 86 -4.80 -7.62 -10.09
CA ASN A 86 -4.05 -6.91 -11.11
C ASN A 86 -2.77 -6.35 -10.49
N GLU A 87 -1.62 -6.79 -10.97
CA GLU A 87 -0.32 -6.34 -10.47
C GLU A 87 0.35 -5.35 -11.43
N ALA A 88 -0.07 -5.34 -12.69
CA ALA A 88 0.36 -4.38 -13.68
C ALA A 88 -0.82 -3.64 -14.33
N ARG A 89 -0.49 -2.49 -14.93
CA ARG A 89 -1.42 -1.71 -15.76
C ARG A 89 -2.05 -2.56 -16.86
N GLU A 90 -1.28 -3.47 -17.46
CA GLU A 90 -1.76 -4.37 -18.52
C GLU A 90 -2.87 -5.29 -18.02
N ASP A 91 -2.70 -5.90 -16.85
CA ASP A 91 -3.71 -6.77 -16.23
C ASP A 91 -5.01 -6.00 -16.00
N ALA A 92 -4.89 -4.81 -15.39
CA ALA A 92 -6.02 -3.95 -15.11
C ALA A 92 -6.77 -3.55 -16.39
N LEU A 93 -6.05 -3.20 -17.46
CA LEU A 93 -6.66 -2.87 -18.76
C LEU A 93 -7.39 -4.06 -19.37
N PHE A 94 -6.82 -5.28 -19.26
CA PHE A 94 -7.46 -6.49 -19.74
C PHE A 94 -8.72 -6.84 -18.97
N ASP A 95 -8.71 -6.71 -17.64
CA ASP A 95 -9.88 -6.97 -16.81
C ASP A 95 -11.00 -5.95 -17.07
N ILE A 96 -10.65 -4.66 -17.22
CA ILE A 96 -11.61 -3.63 -17.64
C ILE A 96 -12.21 -3.98 -19.02
N TYR A 97 -11.38 -4.39 -19.99
CA TYR A 97 -11.85 -4.78 -21.32
C TYR A 97 -12.82 -5.98 -21.27
N ARG A 98 -12.49 -7.02 -20.50
CA ARG A 98 -13.33 -8.23 -20.36
C ARG A 98 -14.70 -7.92 -19.76
N VAL A 99 -14.78 -6.98 -18.83
CA VAL A 99 -16.05 -6.54 -18.23
C VAL A 99 -16.91 -5.78 -19.25
N MET A 100 -16.30 -4.91 -20.05
CA MET A 100 -17.00 -4.09 -21.04
C MET A 100 -17.39 -4.86 -22.30
N ARG A 101 -16.57 -5.82 -22.73
CA ARG A 101 -16.76 -6.64 -23.94
C ARG A 101 -16.54 -8.13 -23.64
N PRO A 102 -17.50 -8.78 -22.97
CA PRO A 102 -17.36 -10.18 -22.59
C PRO A 102 -17.27 -11.08 -23.81
N GLY A 103 -16.19 -11.87 -23.90
CA GLY A 103 -15.97 -12.87 -24.95
C GLY A 103 -15.03 -12.44 -26.08
N GLU A 104 -14.61 -11.18 -26.15
CA GLU A 104 -13.57 -10.73 -27.07
C GLU A 104 -12.19 -10.78 -26.38
N PRO A 105 -11.18 -11.47 -26.94
CA PRO A 105 -9.84 -11.44 -26.38
C PRO A 105 -9.22 -10.04 -26.55
N PRO A 106 -8.77 -9.38 -25.47
CA PRO A 106 -8.11 -8.09 -25.59
C PRO A 106 -6.69 -8.23 -26.15
N THR A 107 -6.28 -7.23 -26.92
CA THR A 107 -4.86 -6.85 -27.07
C THR A 107 -4.59 -5.58 -26.25
N LEU A 108 -3.33 -5.32 -25.90
CA LEU A 108 -2.97 -4.13 -25.11
C LEU A 108 -3.48 -2.85 -25.78
N ASP A 109 -3.22 -2.69 -27.08
CA ASP A 109 -3.64 -1.53 -27.87
C ASP A 109 -5.17 -1.33 -27.85
N THR A 110 -5.94 -2.42 -28.03
CA THR A 110 -7.42 -2.34 -28.03
C THR A 110 -7.99 -2.03 -26.64
N ALA A 111 -7.36 -2.56 -25.58
CA ALA A 111 -7.79 -2.32 -24.21
C ALA A 111 -7.49 -0.89 -23.77
N GLU A 112 -6.31 -0.39 -24.11
CA GLU A 112 -5.89 0.99 -23.84
C GLU A 112 -6.75 2.00 -24.60
N ALA A 113 -6.99 1.78 -25.90
CA ALA A 113 -7.85 2.66 -26.70
C ALA A 113 -9.28 2.71 -26.15
N MET A 114 -9.84 1.57 -25.73
CA MET A 114 -11.17 1.53 -25.12
C MET A 114 -11.20 2.32 -23.80
N PHE A 115 -10.26 2.08 -22.90
CA PHE A 115 -10.20 2.81 -21.62
C PHE A 115 -10.05 4.32 -21.83
N HIS A 116 -9.21 4.73 -22.80
CA HIS A 116 -9.06 6.14 -23.17
C HIS A 116 -10.38 6.75 -23.62
N SER A 117 -11.10 6.09 -24.54
CA SER A 117 -12.37 6.56 -25.07
C SER A 117 -13.50 6.70 -24.03
N LEU A 118 -13.43 5.95 -22.93
CA LEU A 118 -14.45 6.01 -21.87
C LEU A 118 -14.38 7.29 -21.03
N PHE A 119 -13.18 7.84 -20.83
CA PHE A 119 -12.95 8.86 -19.80
C PHE A 119 -12.11 10.05 -20.25
N PHE A 120 -11.36 9.94 -21.34
CA PHE A 120 -10.33 10.91 -21.74
C PHE A 120 -10.54 11.47 -23.15
N ASP A 121 -11.44 10.90 -23.94
CA ASP A 121 -11.88 11.54 -25.18
C ASP A 121 -12.80 12.72 -24.84
N SER A 122 -12.38 13.90 -25.28
CA SER A 122 -12.97 15.19 -24.90
C SER A 122 -14.17 15.60 -25.78
N GLU A 123 -15.07 14.68 -26.14
CA GLU A 123 -16.31 15.12 -26.81
C GLU A 123 -17.04 16.23 -26.04
#